data_AF-A0A522UB07-F1
#
_entry.id   AF-A0A522UB07-F1
#
_cell.length_a   1.000
_cell.length_b   1.000
_cell.length_c   1.000
_cell.angle_alpha   90.00
_cell.angle_beta   90.00
_cell.angle_gamma   90.00
#
_symmetry.space_group_name_H-M   'P 1'
#
loop_
_entity.id
_entity.type
_entity.pdbx_description
1 polymer ?
#
loop_
_entity_poly.entity_id
_entity_poly.type
_entity_poly.pdbx_seq_one_letter_code
_entity_poly.pdbx_strand_id
1 'polypeptide(L)'
;MGLNDIELARLEQQAEAIRETIVRMLVAAGSGHTAGPLGMADIFTAFYFHILNYDPQRPLWQERDRLVLSSGHICPALYAAMAHAGYFPVEECLTLRKFGSRLQGHPERLRLEGLETTSGPLGEGLSQAAGMAYALRMDLPADR
;
A
#
# COMPACT_ATOMS: atom_id res chain seq x y z
N MET A 1 1.80 7.50 -21.17
CA MET A 1 0.49 7.65 -21.83
C MET A 1 -0.35 8.51 -20.89
N GLY A 2 -1.01 9.58 -21.36
CA GLY A 2 -1.82 10.43 -20.48
C GLY A 2 -3.12 9.74 -20.08
N LEU A 3 -3.63 10.02 -18.89
CA LEU A 3 -4.96 9.62 -18.45
C LEU A 3 -6.02 10.37 -19.27
N ASN A 4 -7.06 9.67 -19.73
CA ASN A 4 -8.26 10.33 -20.24
C ASN A 4 -9.26 10.64 -19.11
N ASP A 5 -10.27 11.45 -19.39
CA ASP A 5 -11.24 11.90 -18.39
C ASP A 5 -12.03 10.74 -17.74
N ILE A 6 -12.31 9.67 -18.49
CA ILE A 6 -13.01 8.49 -17.97
C ILE A 6 -12.11 7.72 -16.99
N GLU A 7 -10.84 7.54 -17.35
CA GLU A 7 -9.85 6.90 -16.48
C GLU A 7 -9.62 7.71 -15.21
N LEU A 8 -9.53 9.04 -15.33
CA LEU A 8 -9.38 9.94 -14.19
C LEU A 8 -10.59 9.85 -13.25
N ALA A 9 -11.80 9.95 -13.77
CA ALA A 9 -13.02 9.82 -12.97
C ALA A 9 -13.12 8.47 -12.25
N ARG A 10 -12.64 7.38 -12.88
CA ARG A 10 -12.57 6.05 -12.24
C ARG A 10 -11.58 6.04 -11.07
N LEU A 11 -10.42 6.69 -11.22
CA LEU A 11 -9.44 6.80 -10.15
C LEU A 11 -9.96 7.68 -8.99
N GLU A 12 -10.69 8.75 -9.28
CA GLU A 12 -11.32 9.60 -8.24
C GLU A 12 -12.32 8.79 -7.40
N GLN A 13 -13.20 8.02 -8.05
CA GLN A 13 -14.15 7.12 -7.37
C GLN A 13 -13.43 6.05 -6.54
N GLN A 14 -12.34 5.48 -7.07
CA GLN A 14 -11.55 4.49 -6.36
C GLN A 14 -10.86 5.09 -5.12
N ALA A 15 -10.37 6.33 -5.21
CA ALA A 15 -9.78 7.05 -4.09
C ALA A 15 -10.83 7.37 -3.01
N GLU A 16 -12.06 7.72 -3.40
CA GLU A 16 -13.19 7.89 -2.47
C GLU A 16 -13.49 6.58 -1.71
N ALA A 17 -13.62 5.46 -2.42
CA ALA A 17 -13.86 4.14 -1.80
C ALA A 17 -12.73 3.72 -0.83
N ILE A 18 -11.48 4.05 -1.16
CA ILE A 18 -10.34 3.85 -0.27
C ILE A 18 -10.45 4.74 0.99
N ARG A 19 -10.84 6.01 0.86
CA ARG A 19 -11.07 6.90 2.02
C ARG A 19 -12.17 6.37 2.93
N GLU A 20 -13.30 5.92 2.38
CA GLU A 20 -14.37 5.30 3.15
C GLU A 20 -13.86 4.08 3.93
N THR A 21 -13.08 3.22 3.27
CA THR A 21 -12.48 2.04 3.90
C THR A 21 -11.56 2.46 5.05
N ILE A 22 -10.68 3.43 4.85
CA ILE A 22 -9.78 3.97 5.90
C ILE A 22 -10.58 4.45 7.11
N VAL A 23 -11.66 5.23 6.91
CA VAL A 23 -12.50 5.71 8.02
C VAL A 23 -13.09 4.53 8.79
N ARG A 24 -13.65 3.53 8.09
CA ARG A 24 -14.21 2.32 8.73
C ARG A 24 -13.15 1.52 9.49
N MET A 25 -11.94 1.39 8.95
CA MET A 25 -10.81 0.74 9.63
C MET A 25 -10.49 1.43 10.95
N LEU A 26 -10.34 2.75 10.94
CA LEU A 26 -9.97 3.53 12.11
C LEU A 26 -11.05 3.50 13.19
N VAL A 27 -12.31 3.61 12.80
CA VAL A 27 -13.47 3.49 13.70
C VAL A 27 -13.51 2.10 14.34
N ALA A 28 -13.37 1.03 13.54
CA ALA A 28 -13.36 -0.34 14.05
C ALA A 28 -12.18 -0.61 14.99
N ALA A 29 -11.00 -0.06 14.68
CA ALA A 29 -9.80 -0.19 15.49
C ALA A 29 -9.85 0.63 16.79
N GLY A 30 -10.63 1.72 16.83
CA GLY A 30 -10.67 2.67 17.96
C GLY A 30 -9.37 3.44 18.15
N SER A 31 -8.45 3.39 17.18
CA SER A 31 -7.15 4.05 17.23
C SER A 31 -6.51 4.12 15.83
N GLY A 32 -5.55 5.04 15.65
CA GLY A 32 -4.77 5.17 14.42
C GLY A 32 -4.55 6.62 14.03
N HIS A 33 -3.99 6.84 12.84
CA HIS A 33 -3.72 8.17 12.30
C HIS A 33 -4.71 8.46 11.17
N THR A 34 -5.43 9.56 11.24
CA THR A 34 -6.52 9.86 10.29
C THR A 34 -6.05 10.71 9.11
N ALA A 35 -5.41 11.85 9.39
CA ALA A 35 -5.09 12.84 8.36
C ALA A 35 -4.14 12.31 7.28
N GLY A 36 -3.07 11.62 7.69
CA GLY A 36 -2.06 11.07 6.78
C GLY A 36 -2.65 10.08 5.77
N PRO A 37 -3.31 8.99 6.20
CA PRO A 37 -3.95 8.03 5.30
C PRO A 37 -4.98 8.66 4.35
N LEU A 38 -5.87 9.53 4.85
CA LEU A 38 -6.90 10.14 4.02
C LEU A 38 -6.31 11.07 2.95
N GLY A 39 -5.27 11.83 3.29
CA GLY A 39 -4.58 12.71 2.35
C GLY A 39 -3.72 11.98 1.32
N MET A 40 -3.38 10.71 1.58
CA MET A 40 -2.58 9.88 0.67
C MET A 40 -3.42 8.96 -0.21
N ALA A 41 -4.75 8.95 -0.07
CA ALA A 41 -5.63 8.04 -0.79
C ALA A 41 -5.48 8.15 -2.32
N ASP A 42 -5.37 9.36 -2.88
CA ASP A 42 -5.20 9.56 -4.33
C ASP A 42 -3.86 8.98 -4.82
N ILE A 43 -2.79 9.17 -4.04
CA ILE A 43 -1.45 8.66 -4.37
C ILE A 43 -1.44 7.14 -4.36
N PHE A 44 -2.00 6.52 -3.32
CA PHE A 44 -2.11 5.06 -3.26
C PHE A 44 -3.05 4.49 -4.33
N THR A 45 -4.07 5.25 -4.72
CA THR A 45 -4.94 4.90 -5.84
C THR A 45 -4.17 4.95 -7.16
N ALA A 46 -3.41 6.01 -7.42
CA ALA A 46 -2.56 6.10 -8.60
C ALA A 46 -1.54 4.96 -8.64
N PHE A 47 -0.91 4.63 -7.51
CA PHE A 47 0.01 3.51 -7.40
C PHE A 47 -0.65 2.18 -7.78
N TYR A 48 -1.72 1.77 -7.10
CA TYR A 48 -2.29 0.44 -7.32
C TYR A 48 -3.20 0.32 -8.55
N PHE A 49 -3.71 1.42 -9.11
CA PHE A 49 -4.71 1.34 -10.20
C PHE A 49 -4.24 1.98 -11.51
N HIS A 50 -2.99 2.47 -11.55
CA HIS A 50 -2.42 3.05 -12.77
C HIS A 50 -0.91 2.85 -12.94
N ILE A 51 -0.11 2.99 -11.87
CA ILE A 51 1.35 3.12 -11.99
C ILE A 51 2.09 1.80 -11.75
N LEU A 52 1.82 1.12 -10.64
CA LEU A 52 2.60 -0.07 -10.24
C LEU A 52 2.26 -1.26 -11.13
N ASN A 53 3.29 -1.97 -11.56
CA ASN A 53 3.19 -3.30 -12.13
C ASN A 53 3.19 -4.35 -11.00
N TYR A 54 2.06 -5.01 -10.75
CA TYR A 54 1.95 -6.04 -9.71
C TYR A 54 0.89 -7.08 -10.07
N ASP A 55 0.88 -8.17 -9.30
CA ASP A 55 -0.14 -9.21 -9.36
C ASP A 55 -0.57 -9.55 -7.92
N PRO A 56 -1.82 -9.24 -7.51
CA PRO A 56 -2.30 -9.49 -6.16
C PRO A 56 -2.37 -10.98 -5.80
N GLN A 57 -2.48 -11.87 -6.80
CA GLN A 57 -2.49 -13.33 -6.58
C GLN A 57 -1.07 -13.89 -6.48
N ARG A 58 -0.06 -13.11 -6.85
CA ARG A 58 1.37 -13.44 -6.73
C ARG A 58 2.11 -12.29 -6.05
N PRO A 59 1.83 -12.01 -4.76
CA PRO A 59 2.33 -10.84 -4.06
C PRO A 59 3.87 -10.79 -3.93
N LEU A 60 4.55 -11.91 -4.17
CA LEU A 60 6.01 -12.04 -4.13
C LEU A 60 6.64 -12.20 -5.53
N TRP A 61 5.90 -11.96 -6.61
CA TRP A 61 6.43 -12.04 -7.98
C TRP A 61 7.65 -11.12 -8.15
N GLN A 62 8.74 -11.67 -8.68
CA GLN A 62 10.06 -11.02 -8.69
C GLN A 62 10.11 -9.71 -9.48
N GLU A 63 9.37 -9.63 -10.59
CA GLU A 63 9.39 -8.47 -11.51
C GLU A 63 8.37 -7.39 -11.15
N ARG A 64 7.61 -7.56 -10.06
CA ARG A 64 6.68 -6.53 -9.58
C ARG A 64 7.45 -5.28 -9.13
N ASP A 65 6.79 -4.14 -9.21
CA ASP A 65 7.22 -2.93 -8.54
C ASP A 65 7.07 -3.07 -7.03
N ARG A 66 8.02 -2.49 -6.28
CA ARG A 66 8.10 -2.59 -4.83
C ARG A 66 7.72 -1.24 -4.22
N LEU A 67 6.73 -1.23 -3.33
CA LEU A 67 6.28 -0.03 -2.63
C LEU A 67 6.73 -0.07 -1.16
N VAL A 68 7.54 0.91 -0.76
CA VAL A 68 8.03 1.05 0.62
C VAL A 68 7.32 2.21 1.31
N LEU A 69 6.52 1.92 2.34
CA LEU A 69 5.88 2.94 3.18
C LEU A 69 6.81 3.34 4.33
N SER A 70 7.62 4.37 4.12
CA SER A 70 8.54 4.91 5.14
C SER A 70 7.80 5.54 6.33
N SER A 71 6.70 6.26 6.07
CA SER A 71 5.79 6.77 7.11
C SER A 71 4.81 5.69 7.59
N GLY A 72 5.32 4.61 8.20
CA GLY A 72 4.52 3.42 8.52
C GLY A 72 3.19 3.66 9.27
N HIS A 73 3.10 4.76 10.02
CA HIS A 73 1.91 5.13 10.76
C HIS A 73 0.69 5.43 9.87
N ILE A 74 0.89 5.68 8.55
CA ILE A 74 -0.18 5.85 7.57
C ILE A 74 -0.63 4.55 6.89
N CYS A 75 -0.25 3.38 7.42
CA CYS A 75 -0.56 2.08 6.84
C CYS A 75 -2.03 1.78 6.51
N PRO A 76 -3.07 2.41 7.12
CA PRO A 76 -4.44 2.21 6.64
C PRO A 76 -4.62 2.53 5.15
N ALA A 77 -3.92 3.53 4.59
CA ALA A 77 -4.00 3.83 3.16
C ALA A 77 -3.40 2.70 2.30
N LEU A 78 -2.24 2.18 2.71
CA LEU A 78 -1.60 1.04 2.04
C LEU A 78 -2.50 -0.19 2.09
N TYR A 79 -3.01 -0.56 3.27
CA TYR A 79 -3.85 -1.74 3.41
C TYR A 79 -5.17 -1.61 2.66
N ALA A 80 -5.82 -0.45 2.71
CA ALA A 80 -7.04 -0.22 1.95
C ALA A 80 -6.78 -0.33 0.45
N ALA A 81 -5.72 0.29 -0.08
CA ALA A 81 -5.37 0.18 -1.49
C ALA A 81 -5.05 -1.26 -1.91
N MET A 82 -4.27 -2.00 -1.11
CA MET A 82 -3.99 -3.43 -1.35
C MET A 82 -5.26 -4.29 -1.36
N ALA A 83 -6.20 -4.03 -0.44
CA ALA A 83 -7.47 -4.77 -0.39
C ALA A 83 -8.32 -4.52 -1.64
N HIS A 84 -8.47 -3.26 -2.03
CA HIS A 84 -9.18 -2.88 -3.27
C HIS A 84 -8.48 -3.38 -4.53
N ALA A 85 -7.16 -3.52 -4.49
CA ALA A 85 -6.35 -4.14 -5.54
C ALA A 85 -6.47 -5.67 -5.59
N GLY A 86 -7.17 -6.29 -4.62
CA GLY A 86 -7.45 -7.72 -4.61
C GLY A 86 -6.43 -8.59 -3.88
N TYR A 87 -5.50 -8.02 -3.10
CA TYR A 87 -4.57 -8.80 -2.28
C TYR A 87 -5.30 -9.60 -1.19
N PHE A 88 -6.42 -9.07 -0.70
CA PHE A 88 -7.28 -9.68 0.32
C PHE A 88 -8.66 -8.99 0.35
N PRO A 89 -9.69 -9.60 0.96
CA PRO A 89 -11.02 -9.01 1.02
C PRO A 89 -11.05 -7.67 1.75
N VAL A 90 -11.82 -6.70 1.24
CA VAL A 90 -11.95 -5.35 1.82
C VAL A 90 -12.50 -5.41 3.25
N GLU A 91 -13.32 -6.40 3.58
CA GLU A 91 -13.88 -6.60 4.92
C GLU A 91 -12.79 -6.91 5.96
N GLU A 92 -11.68 -7.53 5.55
CA GLU A 92 -10.56 -7.82 6.44
C GLU A 92 -9.92 -6.54 6.98
N CYS A 93 -10.03 -5.41 6.27
CA CYS A 93 -9.56 -4.10 6.73
C CYS A 93 -10.11 -3.72 8.12
N LEU A 94 -11.33 -4.18 8.46
CA LEU A 94 -11.95 -3.93 9.78
C LEU A 94 -11.22 -4.62 10.94
N THR A 95 -10.30 -5.56 10.64
CA THR A 95 -9.46 -6.23 11.63
C THR A 95 -8.20 -5.44 12.00
N LEU A 96 -8.01 -4.23 11.46
CA LEU A 96 -6.90 -3.35 11.79
C LEU A 96 -6.66 -3.30 13.32
N ARG A 97 -5.41 -3.58 13.73
CA ARG A 97 -4.94 -3.56 15.13
C ARG A 97 -5.62 -4.55 16.07
N LYS A 98 -6.44 -5.47 15.56
CA LYS A 98 -7.00 -6.56 16.38
C LYS A 98 -5.95 -7.62 16.64
N PHE A 99 -6.03 -8.24 17.81
CA PHE A 99 -5.16 -9.35 18.16
C PHE A 99 -5.28 -10.48 17.13
N GLY A 100 -4.14 -10.98 16.65
CA GLY A 100 -4.10 -12.04 15.63
C GLY A 100 -4.34 -11.59 14.19
N SER A 101 -4.73 -10.33 13.94
CA SER A 101 -4.83 -9.82 12.56
C SER A 101 -3.45 -9.71 11.93
N ARG A 102 -3.37 -9.82 10.60
CA ARG A 102 -2.16 -9.43 9.85
C ARG A 102 -2.08 -7.92 9.57
N LEU A 103 -3.18 -7.18 9.77
CA LEU A 103 -3.24 -5.72 9.58
C LEU A 103 -2.85 -5.01 10.87
N GLN A 104 -1.54 -4.85 11.06
CA GLN A 104 -0.93 -4.27 12.24
C GLN A 104 -0.97 -2.74 12.23
N GLY A 105 -0.76 -2.11 13.41
CA GLY A 105 -0.79 -0.64 13.56
C GLY A 105 0.31 0.12 12.83
N HIS A 106 1.33 -0.60 12.36
CA HIS A 106 2.35 -0.24 11.39
C HIS A 106 2.61 -1.48 10.49
N PRO A 107 3.16 -1.34 9.28
CA PRO A 107 3.47 -2.48 8.40
C PRO A 107 4.41 -3.47 9.09
N GLU A 108 4.09 -4.76 9.01
CA GLU A 108 4.92 -5.85 9.49
C GLU A 108 5.12 -6.87 8.36
N ARG A 109 6.34 -6.91 7.80
CA ARG A 109 6.67 -7.66 6.58
C ARG A 109 6.30 -9.14 6.63
N LEU A 110 6.39 -9.74 7.82
CA LEU A 110 6.16 -11.17 8.02
C LEU A 110 4.69 -11.54 8.25
N ARG A 111 3.80 -10.55 8.37
CA ARG A 111 2.36 -10.78 8.62
C ARG A 111 1.51 -10.73 7.36
N LEU A 112 1.85 -9.83 6.44
CA LEU A 112 1.09 -9.60 5.21
C LEU A 112 2.05 -9.62 4.02
N GLU A 113 1.82 -10.58 3.12
CA GLU A 113 2.57 -10.67 1.86
C GLU A 113 2.31 -9.44 0.97
N GLY A 114 3.32 -9.03 0.22
CA GLY A 114 3.31 -7.80 -0.58
C GLY A 114 3.81 -6.57 0.18
N LEU A 115 4.01 -6.67 1.51
CA LEU A 115 4.78 -5.67 2.25
C LEU A 115 6.28 -5.92 2.05
N GLU A 116 7.01 -4.88 1.65
CA GLU A 116 8.45 -4.96 1.41
C GLU A 116 9.27 -4.84 2.69
N THR A 117 8.76 -4.10 3.67
CA THR A 117 9.48 -3.79 4.91
C THR A 117 8.54 -3.77 6.12
N THR A 118 9.11 -3.96 7.31
CA THR A 118 8.47 -3.56 8.56
C THR A 118 8.84 -2.09 8.79
N SER A 119 7.86 -1.23 9.03
CA SER A 119 8.08 0.20 9.23
C SER A 119 7.38 0.73 10.48
N GLY A 120 7.52 2.04 10.74
CA GLY A 120 7.05 2.69 11.97
C GLY A 120 8.06 3.70 12.48
N PRO A 121 9.32 3.28 12.74
CA PRO A 121 10.43 4.22 12.91
C PRO A 121 10.59 5.07 11.65
N LEU A 122 10.45 6.38 11.79
CA LEU A 122 10.50 7.31 10.67
C LEU A 122 11.92 7.39 10.09
N GLY A 123 12.02 7.51 8.77
CA GLY A 123 13.29 7.74 8.05
C GLY A 123 13.96 6.47 7.51
N GLU A 124 13.61 5.28 8.03
CA GLU A 124 14.27 4.03 7.64
C GLU A 124 13.91 3.56 6.23
N GLY A 125 12.67 3.81 5.79
CA GLY A 125 12.15 3.28 4.53
C GLY A 125 12.88 3.80 3.29
N LEU A 126 13.41 5.03 3.33
CA LEU A 126 14.12 5.60 2.17
C LEU A 126 15.45 4.86 1.92
N SER A 127 16.23 4.63 2.98
CA SER A 127 17.49 3.87 2.91
C SER A 127 17.25 2.43 2.45
N GLN A 128 16.19 1.80 2.95
CA GLN A 128 15.78 0.46 2.52
C GLN A 128 15.41 0.41 1.03
N ALA A 129 14.57 1.34 0.58
CA ALA A 129 14.17 1.45 -0.82
C ALA A 129 15.37 1.71 -1.75
N ALA A 130 16.32 2.57 -1.33
CA ALA A 130 17.55 2.82 -2.08
C ALA A 130 18.41 1.55 -2.22
N GLY A 131 18.54 0.76 -1.15
CA GLY A 131 19.24 -0.53 -1.19
C GLY A 131 18.56 -1.52 -2.13
N MET A 132 17.22 -1.62 -2.08
CA MET A 132 16.45 -2.48 -2.99
C MET A 132 16.64 -2.07 -4.46
N ALA A 133 16.53 -0.78 -4.76
CA ALA A 133 16.72 -0.26 -6.11
C ALA A 133 18.15 -0.49 -6.63
N TYR A 134 19.15 -0.31 -5.76
CA TYR A 134 20.55 -0.55 -6.12
C TYR A 134 20.81 -2.02 -6.45
N ALA A 135 20.30 -2.95 -5.62
CA ALA A 135 20.41 -4.38 -5.88
C ALA A 135 19.71 -4.78 -7.19
N LEU A 136 18.47 -4.31 -7.40
CA LEU A 136 17.73 -4.59 -8.64
C LEU A 136 18.46 -4.06 -9.88
N ARG A 137 19.11 -2.90 -9.80
CA ARG A 137 19.93 -2.37 -10.91
C ARG A 137 21.17 -3.23 -11.21
N MET A 138 21.73 -3.91 -10.21
CA MET A 138 22.87 -4.81 -10.41
C MET A 138 22.44 -6.16 -11.00
N ASP A 139 21.27 -6.65 -10.59
CA ASP A 139 20.77 -7.98 -10.98
C ASP A 139 20.04 -7.95 -12.33
N LEU A 140 19.41 -6.82 -12.70
CA LEU A 140 18.70 -6.67 -13.96
C LEU A 140 19.67 -6.28 -15.09
N PRO A 141 19.56 -6.90 -16.28
CA PRO A 141 20.36 -6.49 -17.43
C PRO A 141 20.02 -5.05 -17.85
N ALA A 142 21.03 -4.34 -18.37
CA ALA A 142 21.00 -2.89 -18.60
C ALA A 142 20.04 -2.43 -19.72
N ASP A 143 19.36 -3.36 -20.38
CA ASP A 143 18.45 -3.15 -21.51
C ASP A 143 16.95 -3.23 -21.14
N ARG A 144 16.63 -3.31 -19.84
CA ARG A 144 15.27 -3.13 -19.31
C ARG A 144 14.91 -1.66 -19.06
#